data_AF-A0AA39P2E9-F1
#
_entry.id   AF-A0AA39P2E9-F1
#
_cell.length_a   1.000
_cell.length_b   1.000
_cell.length_c   1.000
_cell.angle_alpha   90.00
_cell.angle_beta   90.00
_cell.angle_gamma   90.00
#
_symmetry.space_group_name_H-M   'P 1'
#
loop_
_entity.id
_entity.type
_entity.pdbx_description
1 polymer ?
#
loop_
_entity_poly.entity_id
_entity_poly.type
_entity_poly.pdbx_seq_one_letter_code
_entity_poly.pdbx_strand_id
1 'polypeptide(L)'
;MSSINKLTSLSTQTLSLILERQRFPHAAATHDERIQGNMQALRDGIRELGSGAEVDGLRQQYERMRGMVGGQTLVSLLFSIPCELSMFPSLEDEREDERELPPPPTPRKSQEQVYTPYTDDPDPDLEAGIMLQEQRRLMDDTHLDALSHSINRQRDVSLQINSELNTHTALLDGLDQDLDTTHSRLNTARRSLERVSNGVKGNGSTVTIGVLILVLLVLIVIFKT
;
A
#
# COMPACT_ATOMS: atom_id res chain seq x y z
N MET A 1 -0.47 10.56 -26.63
CA MET A 1 0.19 9.26 -26.41
C MET A 1 0.92 9.18 -25.08
N SER A 2 1.79 10.15 -24.70
CA SER A 2 2.49 10.13 -23.40
C SER A 2 1.56 9.95 -22.19
N SER A 3 0.45 10.72 -22.13
CA SER A 3 -0.51 10.65 -21.01
C SER A 3 -1.27 9.32 -20.88
N ILE A 4 -1.54 8.63 -22.00
CA ILE A 4 -2.18 7.30 -22.00
C ILE A 4 -1.26 6.25 -21.37
N ASN A 5 0.04 6.31 -21.69
CA ASN A 5 1.03 5.40 -21.14
C ASN A 5 1.21 5.63 -19.64
N LYS A 6 1.19 6.90 -19.20
CA LYS A 6 1.23 7.28 -17.77
C LYS A 6 0.02 6.71 -17.02
N LEU A 7 -1.19 6.90 -17.54
CA LEU A 7 -2.42 6.35 -16.92
C LEU A 7 -2.43 4.81 -16.91
N THR A 8 -1.91 4.17 -17.94
CA THR A 8 -1.79 2.70 -18.01
C THR A 8 -0.79 2.17 -16.97
N SER A 9 0.33 2.87 -16.77
CA SER A 9 1.30 2.55 -15.72
C SER A 9 0.70 2.73 -14.33
N LEU A 10 0.02 3.86 -14.10
CA LEU A 10 -0.66 4.17 -12.84
C LEU A 10 -1.77 3.14 -12.53
N SER A 11 -2.50 2.68 -13.55
CA SER A 11 -3.49 1.60 -13.46
C SER A 11 -2.86 0.29 -12.99
N THR A 12 -1.77 -0.14 -13.63
CA THR A 12 -1.04 -1.36 -13.27
C THR A 12 -0.48 -1.30 -11.85
N GLN A 13 0.10 -0.15 -11.47
CA GLN A 13 0.61 0.08 -10.12
C GLN A 13 -0.50 0.01 -9.07
N THR A 14 -1.65 0.62 -9.34
CA THR A 14 -2.81 0.61 -8.44
C THR A 14 -3.38 -0.79 -8.27
N LEU A 15 -3.45 -1.57 -9.35
CA LEU A 15 -3.87 -2.96 -9.32
C LEU A 15 -2.92 -3.81 -8.45
N SER A 16 -1.60 -3.61 -8.59
CA SER A 16 -0.61 -4.27 -7.74
C SER A 16 -0.81 -3.94 -6.26
N LEU A 17 -1.06 -2.67 -5.93
CA LEU A 17 -1.32 -2.25 -4.55
C LEU A 17 -2.61 -2.86 -3.99
N ILE A 18 -3.66 -2.98 -4.82
CA ILE A 18 -4.93 -3.62 -4.43
C ILE A 18 -4.72 -5.11 -4.14
N LEU A 19 -3.94 -5.82 -4.96
CA LEU A 19 -3.65 -7.24 -4.72
C LEU A 19 -2.70 -7.45 -3.53
N GLU A 20 -1.72 -6.57 -3.34
CA GLU A 20 -0.82 -6.60 -2.19
C GLU A 20 -1.58 -6.37 -0.89
N ARG A 21 -2.54 -5.44 -0.88
CA ARG A 21 -3.47 -5.25 0.23
C ARG A 21 -4.26 -6.52 0.55
N GLN A 22 -4.75 -7.24 -0.46
CA GLN A 22 -5.47 -8.51 -0.27
C GLN A 22 -4.58 -9.60 0.33
N ARG A 23 -3.28 -9.56 0.03
CA ARG A 23 -2.31 -10.50 0.58
C ARG A 23 -1.96 -10.19 2.05
N PHE A 24 -1.98 -8.92 2.45
CA PHE A 24 -1.55 -8.47 3.77
C PHE A 24 -2.57 -7.50 4.41
N PRO A 25 -3.65 -8.02 5.02
CA PRO A 25 -4.72 -7.19 5.58
C PRO A 25 -4.27 -6.26 6.72
N HIS A 26 -3.22 -6.62 7.46
CA HIS A 26 -2.67 -5.78 8.55
C HIS A 26 -1.95 -4.52 8.07
N ALA A 27 -1.48 -4.49 6.82
CA ALA A 27 -0.89 -3.30 6.21
C ALA A 27 -1.93 -2.48 5.42
N ALA A 28 -3.19 -2.91 5.35
CA ALA A 28 -4.18 -2.37 4.42
C ALA A 28 -4.43 -0.86 4.55
N ALA A 29 -4.30 -0.29 5.75
CA ALA A 29 -4.56 1.14 6.00
C ALA A 29 -3.59 2.06 5.24
N THR A 30 -2.33 1.67 5.04
CA THR A 30 -1.34 2.47 4.30
C THR A 30 -1.55 2.42 2.80
N HIS A 31 -1.92 1.25 2.31
CA HIS A 31 -2.22 1.03 0.91
C HIS A 31 -3.53 1.72 0.52
N ASP A 32 -4.49 1.85 1.44
CA ASP A 32 -5.78 2.49 1.16
C ASP A 32 -5.69 3.96 0.78
N GLU A 33 -4.90 4.77 1.49
CA GLU A 33 -4.72 6.18 1.13
C GLU A 33 -4.03 6.34 -0.24
N ARG A 34 -3.02 5.51 -0.52
CA ARG A 34 -2.30 5.52 -1.82
C ARG A 34 -3.19 5.05 -2.96
N ILE A 35 -3.96 3.98 -2.75
CA ILE A 35 -4.92 3.46 -3.72
C ILE A 35 -5.98 4.53 -4.00
N GLN A 36 -6.48 5.23 -2.97
CA GLN A 36 -7.49 6.27 -3.13
C GLN A 36 -6.97 7.48 -3.93
N GLY A 37 -5.78 7.99 -3.61
CA GLY A 37 -5.15 9.08 -4.35
C GLY A 37 -4.85 8.73 -5.81
N ASN A 38 -4.30 7.54 -6.04
CA ASN A 38 -4.05 7.04 -7.40
C ASN A 38 -5.35 6.86 -8.20
N MET A 39 -6.40 6.29 -7.59
CA MET A 39 -7.70 6.13 -8.23
C MET A 39 -8.35 7.48 -8.57
N GLN A 40 -8.15 8.49 -7.72
CA GLN A 40 -8.59 9.85 -7.98
C GLN A 40 -7.86 10.47 -9.18
N ALA A 41 -6.52 10.38 -9.22
CA ALA A 41 -5.72 10.84 -10.34
C ALA A 41 -6.08 10.11 -11.65
N LEU A 42 -6.31 8.79 -11.59
CA LEU A 42 -6.67 7.98 -12.75
C LEU A 42 -8.03 8.39 -13.33
N ARG A 43 -9.02 8.64 -12.45
CA ARG A 43 -10.33 9.13 -12.85
C ARG A 43 -10.24 10.52 -13.49
N ASP A 44 -9.50 11.42 -12.87
CA ASP A 44 -9.38 12.81 -13.32
C ASP A 44 -8.66 12.87 -14.67
N GLY A 45 -7.60 12.07 -14.86
CA GLY A 45 -6.90 11.94 -16.15
C GLY A 45 -7.74 11.25 -17.24
N ILE A 46 -8.53 10.23 -16.91
CA ILE A 46 -9.49 9.62 -17.86
C ILE A 46 -10.56 10.63 -18.31
N ARG A 47 -10.97 11.55 -17.43
CA ARG A 47 -11.92 12.62 -17.77
C ARG A 47 -11.31 13.63 -18.71
N GLU A 48 -10.03 13.97 -18.52
CA GLU A 48 -9.29 14.91 -19.37
C GLU A 48 -9.04 14.37 -20.79
N LEU A 49 -8.73 13.07 -20.93
CA LEU A 49 -8.53 12.46 -22.25
C LEU A 49 -9.82 12.28 -23.06
N GLY A 50 -11.00 12.39 -22.44
CA GLY A 50 -12.28 12.32 -23.13
C GLY A 50 -12.70 10.91 -23.57
N SER A 51 -13.08 10.75 -24.84
CA SER A 51 -13.59 9.51 -25.43
C SER A 51 -12.60 8.97 -26.47
N GLY A 52 -12.34 7.66 -26.42
CA GLY A 52 -11.50 6.95 -27.37
C GLY A 52 -11.35 5.48 -27.00
N ALA A 53 -11.14 4.61 -27.99
CA ALA A 53 -11.11 3.16 -27.79
C ALA A 53 -10.04 2.70 -26.77
N GLU A 54 -8.88 3.36 -26.74
CA GLU A 54 -7.83 3.10 -25.75
C GLU A 54 -8.24 3.55 -24.33
N VAL A 55 -8.99 4.66 -24.23
CA VAL A 55 -9.50 5.20 -22.96
C VAL A 55 -10.63 4.35 -22.40
N ASP A 56 -11.43 3.72 -23.26
CA ASP A 56 -12.50 2.80 -22.84
C ASP A 56 -11.94 1.56 -22.13
N GLY A 57 -10.78 1.06 -22.58
CA GLY A 57 -10.04 0.00 -21.88
C GLY A 57 -9.63 0.41 -20.46
N LEU A 58 -9.08 1.63 -20.31
CA LEU A 58 -8.70 2.19 -19.02
C LEU A 58 -9.92 2.44 -18.11
N ARG A 59 -11.05 2.91 -18.66
CA ARG A 59 -12.31 3.08 -17.93
C ARG A 59 -12.83 1.76 -17.37
N GLN A 60 -12.83 0.70 -18.18
CA GLN A 60 -13.20 -0.63 -17.72
C GLN A 60 -12.27 -1.12 -16.61
N GLN A 61 -10.95 -0.89 -16.74
CA GLN A 61 -9.98 -1.29 -15.73
C GLN A 61 -10.17 -0.52 -14.42
N TYR A 62 -10.44 0.78 -14.49
CA TYR A 62 -10.77 1.63 -13.35
C TYR A 62 -12.01 1.14 -12.60
N GLU A 63 -13.11 0.84 -13.30
CA GLU A 63 -14.34 0.34 -12.66
C GLU A 63 -14.11 -1.04 -12.00
N ARG A 64 -13.30 -1.92 -12.62
CA ARG A 64 -12.89 -3.19 -11.99
C ARG A 64 -12.11 -2.97 -10.71
N MET A 65 -11.09 -2.09 -10.72
CA MET A 65 -10.31 -1.75 -9.52
C MET A 65 -11.20 -1.13 -8.43
N ARG A 66 -12.17 -0.30 -8.83
CA ARG A 66 -13.10 0.35 -7.90
C ARG A 66 -13.99 -0.66 -7.18
N GLY A 67 -14.45 -1.69 -7.90
CA GLY A 67 -15.20 -2.80 -7.31
C GLY A 67 -14.39 -3.57 -6.25
N MET A 68 -13.09 -3.80 -6.48
CA MET A 68 -12.22 -4.53 -5.55
C MET A 68 -11.95 -3.77 -4.24
N VAL A 69 -11.95 -2.44 -4.29
CA VAL A 69 -11.72 -1.56 -3.13
C VAL A 69 -13.01 -1.30 -2.35
N GLY A 70 -14.14 -1.11 -3.06
CA GLY A 70 -15.45 -0.81 -2.45
C GLY A 70 -16.08 -1.99 -1.69
N GLY A 71 -15.80 -3.23 -2.09
CA GLY A 71 -16.26 -4.41 -1.34
C GLY A 71 -15.54 -4.62 -0.01
N GLN A 72 -14.30 -4.13 0.12
CA GLN A 72 -13.43 -4.41 1.27
C GLN A 72 -13.45 -3.32 2.34
N THR A 73 -13.96 -2.12 2.09
CA THR A 73 -14.13 -1.10 3.14
C THR A 73 -15.13 -1.54 4.20
N LEU A 74 -16.20 -2.24 3.81
CA LEU A 74 -17.13 -2.88 4.75
C LEU A 74 -16.51 -4.07 5.48
N VAL A 75 -15.61 -4.83 4.83
CA VAL A 75 -14.91 -5.98 5.43
C VAL A 75 -13.78 -5.53 6.36
N SER A 76 -13.04 -4.47 6.04
CA SER A 76 -12.06 -3.82 6.91
C SER A 76 -12.72 -3.17 8.12
N LEU A 77 -13.93 -2.60 7.97
CA LEU A 77 -14.73 -2.13 9.11
C LEU A 77 -15.22 -3.31 9.96
N LEU A 78 -15.53 -4.46 9.35
CA LEU A 78 -15.84 -5.71 10.08
C LEU A 78 -14.60 -6.29 10.79
N PHE A 79 -13.41 -6.14 10.23
CA PHE A 79 -12.14 -6.64 10.77
C PHE A 79 -11.45 -5.66 11.74
N SER A 80 -11.96 -4.43 11.85
CA SER A 80 -11.50 -3.42 12.84
C SER A 80 -12.18 -3.57 14.20
N ILE A 81 -12.98 -4.62 14.40
CA ILE A 81 -13.46 -4.99 15.73
C ILE A 81 -12.26 -5.56 16.49
N PRO A 82 -11.80 -4.96 17.60
CA PRO A 82 -10.87 -5.65 18.48
C PRO A 82 -11.56 -6.94 18.92
N CYS A 83 -10.92 -8.07 18.62
CA CYS A 83 -11.36 -9.38 19.05
C CYS A 83 -11.19 -9.44 20.58
N GLU A 84 -12.14 -8.87 21.31
CA GLU A 84 -12.33 -9.12 22.73
C GLU A 84 -13.83 -9.29 23.01
N LEU A 85 -14.14 -10.52 23.42
CA LEU A 85 -15.21 -10.88 24.33
C LEU A 85 -16.67 -10.72 23.85
N SER A 86 -17.23 -11.81 23.32
CA SER A 86 -18.12 -12.64 24.14
C SER A 86 -18.60 -13.87 23.37
N MET A 87 -18.18 -15.01 23.88
CA MET A 87 -18.89 -16.27 23.81
C MET A 87 -20.39 -16.05 24.09
N PHE A 88 -21.22 -16.14 23.06
CA PHE A 88 -22.64 -16.45 23.22
C PHE A 88 -22.84 -17.85 22.65
N PRO A 89 -23.27 -18.84 23.45
CA PRO A 89 -23.73 -20.10 22.87
C PRO A 89 -25.05 -19.81 22.14
N SER A 90 -25.11 -20.35 20.93
CA SER A 90 -26.23 -20.27 19.99
C SER A 90 -27.57 -20.57 20.65
N LEU A 91 -28.54 -19.67 20.48
CA LEU A 91 -29.95 -20.03 20.55
C LEU A 91 -30.37 -20.48 19.15
N GLU A 92 -30.32 -21.79 18.94
CA GLU A 92 -30.92 -22.44 17.78
C GLU A 92 -32.43 -22.59 18.03
N ASP A 93 -33.18 -21.91 17.18
CA ASP A 93 -34.61 -22.09 16.92
C ASP A 93 -34.78 -23.38 16.11
N GLU A 94 -35.25 -24.46 16.73
CA GLU A 94 -35.79 -25.64 16.05
C GLU A 94 -37.04 -26.08 16.81
N ARG A 95 -38.15 -26.15 16.07
CA ARG A 95 -39.49 -26.53 16.53
C ARG A 95 -39.66 -28.05 16.61
N GLU A 96 -40.49 -28.45 17.58
CA GLU A 96 -41.39 -29.61 17.64
C GLU A 96 -40.95 -30.96 17.01
N ASP A 97 -40.75 -31.98 17.86
CA ASP A 97 -41.49 -33.24 17.72
C ASP A 97 -41.53 -34.06 19.02
N GLU A 98 -42.64 -34.74 19.25
CA GLU A 98 -42.97 -35.54 20.43
C GLU A 98 -42.14 -36.85 20.51
N ARG A 99 -41.67 -37.26 21.71
CA ARG A 99 -42.06 -38.52 22.40
C ARG A 99 -41.04 -39.01 23.45
N GLU A 100 -41.66 -39.48 24.54
CA GLU A 100 -41.21 -40.46 25.55
C GLU A 100 -40.20 -40.03 26.65
N LEU A 101 -40.76 -39.86 27.86
CA LEU A 101 -40.03 -39.76 29.12
C LEU A 101 -39.29 -41.06 29.47
N PRO A 102 -38.03 -40.97 29.94
CA PRO A 102 -37.47 -41.94 30.89
C PRO A 102 -37.66 -41.48 32.35
N PRO A 103 -37.69 -42.42 33.32
CA PRO A 103 -38.17 -42.23 34.69
C PRO A 103 -37.27 -41.33 35.56
N PRO A 104 -37.80 -40.79 36.68
CA PRO A 104 -37.07 -39.84 37.52
C PRO A 104 -35.90 -40.51 38.24
N PRO A 105 -34.66 -39.98 38.14
CA PRO A 105 -33.62 -40.34 39.08
C PRO A 105 -33.92 -39.70 40.44
N THR A 106 -33.77 -40.54 41.46
CA THR A 106 -33.96 -40.34 42.90
C THR A 106 -33.34 -39.05 43.46
N PRO A 107 -33.83 -38.57 44.63
CA PRO A 107 -33.35 -37.33 45.22
C PRO A 107 -31.83 -37.39 45.38
N ARG A 108 -31.17 -36.44 44.71
CA ARG A 108 -29.75 -36.14 44.88
C ARG A 108 -29.51 -36.06 46.37
N LYS A 109 -28.82 -37.07 46.93
CA LYS A 109 -28.28 -36.99 48.29
C LYS A 109 -27.60 -35.65 48.39
N SER A 110 -28.02 -34.87 49.37
CA SER A 110 -27.39 -33.65 49.83
C SER A 110 -25.89 -33.80 49.65
N GLN A 111 -25.33 -33.09 48.66
CA GLN A 111 -23.92 -32.81 48.68
C GLN A 111 -23.81 -31.82 49.83
N GLU A 112 -23.68 -32.40 51.03
CA GLU A 112 -23.29 -31.69 52.23
C GLU A 112 -22.05 -30.92 51.80
N GLN A 113 -22.23 -29.61 51.58
CA GLN A 113 -21.12 -28.70 51.54
C GLN A 113 -20.52 -28.87 52.93
N VAL A 114 -19.54 -29.78 53.02
CA VAL A 114 -18.62 -29.88 54.14
C VAL A 114 -17.94 -28.51 54.13
N TYR A 115 -18.54 -27.59 54.88
CA TYR A 115 -17.92 -26.36 55.29
C TYR A 115 -16.71 -26.81 56.09
N THR A 116 -15.58 -26.95 55.42
CA THR A 116 -14.30 -27.00 56.10
C THR A 116 -14.19 -25.66 56.83
N PRO A 117 -14.07 -25.66 58.17
CA PRO A 117 -13.69 -24.45 58.90
C PRO A 117 -12.48 -23.83 58.22
N TYR A 118 -12.40 -22.50 58.18
CA TYR A 118 -11.22 -21.80 57.72
C TYR A 118 -10.04 -22.26 58.58
N THR A 119 -9.17 -23.10 58.02
CA THR A 119 -7.94 -23.54 58.63
C THR A 119 -6.84 -22.67 58.05
N ASP A 120 -6.12 -21.94 58.91
CA ASP A 120 -4.91 -21.17 58.58
C ASP A 120 -3.72 -22.08 58.21
N ASP A 121 -3.94 -23.24 57.59
CA ASP A 121 -2.86 -24.06 57.01
C ASP A 121 -2.83 -23.79 55.50
N PRO A 122 -1.81 -23.08 54.99
CA PRO A 122 -1.70 -22.82 53.56
C PRO A 122 -1.46 -24.13 52.82
N ASP A 123 -2.40 -24.54 51.95
CA ASP A 123 -2.22 -25.67 51.05
C ASP A 123 -1.10 -25.32 50.03
N PRO A 124 0.10 -25.92 50.16
CA PRO A 124 1.27 -25.48 49.39
C PRO A 124 1.11 -25.74 47.89
N ASP A 125 0.30 -26.75 47.51
CA ASP A 125 0.03 -27.09 46.12
C ASP A 125 -0.91 -26.08 45.43
N LEU A 126 -1.85 -25.49 46.17
CA LEU A 126 -2.73 -24.44 45.66
C LEU A 126 -1.97 -23.12 45.48
N GLU A 127 -1.10 -22.78 46.45
CA GLU A 127 -0.25 -21.60 46.39
C GLU A 127 0.78 -21.68 45.25
N ALA A 128 1.39 -22.86 45.03
CA ALA A 128 2.27 -23.12 43.90
C ALA A 128 1.55 -22.99 42.54
N GLY A 129 0.30 -23.46 42.45
CA GLY A 129 -0.54 -23.30 41.26
C GLY A 129 -0.89 -21.84 40.96
N ILE A 130 -1.25 -21.07 41.98
CA ILE A 130 -1.54 -19.64 41.88
C ILE A 130 -0.28 -18.87 41.46
N MET A 131 0.86 -19.16 42.08
CA MET A 131 2.14 -18.52 41.77
C MET A 131 2.60 -18.81 40.33
N LEU A 132 2.44 -20.06 39.85
CA LEU A 132 2.73 -20.42 38.46
C LEU A 132 1.79 -19.72 37.46
N GLN A 133 0.52 -19.56 37.82
CA GLN A 133 -0.46 -18.87 36.98
C GLN A 133 -0.19 -17.37 36.91
N GLU A 134 0.23 -16.77 38.02
CA GLU A 134 0.64 -15.36 38.09
C GLU A 134 1.93 -15.12 37.29
N GLN A 135 2.89 -16.05 37.38
CA GLN A 135 4.11 -16.02 36.56
C GLN A 135 3.81 -16.13 35.06
N ARG A 136 2.85 -16.96 34.64
CA ARG A 136 2.40 -17.03 33.24
C ARG A 136 1.75 -15.73 32.78
N ARG A 137 0.88 -15.13 33.59
CA ARG A 137 0.27 -13.82 33.27
C ARG A 137 1.30 -12.72 33.05
N LEU A 138 2.30 -12.64 33.94
CA LEU A 138 3.36 -11.64 33.81
C LEU A 138 4.22 -11.86 32.56
N MET A 139 4.46 -13.10 32.16
CA MET A 139 5.12 -13.43 30.90
C MET A 139 4.26 -13.05 29.68
N ASP A 140 2.97 -13.33 29.70
CA ASP A 140 2.07 -12.98 28.60
C ASP A 140 1.95 -11.46 28.45
N ASP A 141 1.84 -10.71 29.55
CA ASP A 141 1.78 -9.25 29.54
C ASP A 141 3.07 -8.61 28.97
N THR A 142 4.25 -9.14 29.31
CA THR A 142 5.52 -8.64 28.75
C THR A 142 5.65 -8.93 27.26
N HIS A 143 5.13 -10.07 26.79
CA HIS A 143 5.07 -10.40 25.37
C HIS A 143 4.09 -9.49 24.61
N LEU A 144 2.93 -9.19 25.20
CA LEU A 144 1.95 -8.28 24.62
C LEU A 144 2.46 -6.84 24.58
N ASP A 145 3.20 -6.38 25.59
CA ASP A 145 3.78 -5.05 25.62
C ASP A 145 4.89 -4.89 24.57
N ALA A 146 5.74 -5.90 24.41
CA ALA A 146 6.74 -5.95 23.33
C ALA A 146 6.09 -5.94 21.93
N LEU A 147 4.98 -6.66 21.77
CA LEU A 147 4.21 -6.68 20.54
C LEU A 147 3.53 -5.32 20.28
N SER A 148 2.95 -4.70 21.32
CA SER A 148 2.35 -3.38 21.27
C SER A 148 3.37 -2.32 20.87
N HIS A 149 4.56 -2.34 21.48
CA HIS A 149 5.66 -1.46 21.11
C HIS A 149 6.13 -1.67 19.67
N SER A 150 6.22 -2.93 19.22
CA SER A 150 6.54 -3.27 17.83
C SER A 150 5.49 -2.74 16.84
N ILE A 151 4.20 -2.92 17.15
CA ILE A 151 3.08 -2.44 16.33
C ILE A 151 3.07 -0.90 16.28
N ASN A 152 3.31 -0.23 17.41
CA ASN A 152 3.33 1.22 17.46
C ASN A 152 4.51 1.79 16.65
N ARG A 153 5.68 1.16 16.75
CA ARG A 153 6.86 1.53 15.95
C ARG A 153 6.64 1.26 14.45
N GLN A 154 5.99 0.15 14.11
CA GLN A 154 5.61 -0.15 12.73
C GLN A 154 4.60 0.88 12.19
N ARG A 155 3.65 1.33 13.02
CA ARG A 155 2.71 2.40 12.69
C ARG A 155 3.41 3.73 12.43
N ASP A 156 4.36 4.13 13.27
CA ASP A 156 5.13 5.36 13.07
C ASP A 156 5.98 5.33 11.79
N VAL A 157 6.66 4.21 11.54
CA VAL A 157 7.40 3.98 10.29
C VAL A 157 6.47 4.03 9.09
N SER A 158 5.26 3.47 9.22
CA SER A 158 4.21 3.51 8.20
C SER A 158 3.72 4.93 7.89
N LEU A 159 3.57 5.79 8.89
CA LEU A 159 3.18 7.20 8.72
C LEU A 159 4.30 8.00 8.06
N GLN A 160 5.54 7.73 8.44
CA GLN A 160 6.71 8.38 7.83
C GLN A 160 6.86 7.98 6.36
N ILE A 161 6.76 6.68 6.06
CA ILE A 161 6.78 6.15 4.69
C ILE A 161 5.62 6.72 3.86
N ASN A 162 4.43 6.89 4.44
CA ASN A 162 3.29 7.52 3.75
C ASN A 162 3.61 8.97 3.32
N SER A 163 4.18 9.76 4.24
CA SER A 163 4.57 11.16 3.94
C SER A 163 5.68 11.25 2.89
N GLU A 164 6.62 10.30 2.90
CA GLU A 164 7.76 10.28 1.99
C GLU A 164 7.35 9.78 0.60
N LEU A 165 6.43 8.82 0.51
CA LEU A 165 5.89 8.36 -0.78
C LEU A 165 5.01 9.40 -1.47
N ASN A 166 4.26 10.21 -0.72
CA ASN A 166 3.54 11.36 -1.29
C ASN A 166 4.53 12.41 -1.85
N THR A 167 5.65 12.60 -1.17
CA THR A 167 6.75 13.46 -1.63
C THR A 167 7.41 12.89 -2.89
N HIS A 168 7.59 11.57 -2.99
CA HIS A 168 8.12 10.92 -4.18
C HIS A 168 7.17 11.00 -5.38
N THR A 169 5.85 10.96 -5.21
CA THR A 169 4.90 11.20 -6.30
C THR A 169 4.98 12.63 -6.82
N ALA A 170 5.12 13.62 -5.93
CA ALA A 170 5.32 15.02 -6.33
C ALA A 170 6.67 15.25 -7.03
N LEU A 171 7.73 14.57 -6.59
CA LEU A 171 9.04 14.59 -7.26
C LEU A 171 9.01 13.90 -8.63
N LEU A 172 8.23 12.83 -8.79
CA LEU A 172 8.05 12.14 -10.06
C LEU A 172 7.29 12.99 -11.09
N ASP A 173 6.30 13.77 -10.66
CA ASP A 173 5.60 14.72 -11.53
C ASP A 173 6.52 15.87 -11.99
N GLY A 174 7.37 16.37 -11.07
CA GLY A 174 8.41 17.35 -11.39
C GLY A 174 9.47 16.80 -12.36
N LEU A 175 9.93 15.57 -12.16
CA LEU A 175 10.88 14.89 -13.05
C LEU A 175 10.32 14.74 -14.47
N ASP A 176 9.03 14.41 -14.58
CA ASP A 176 8.34 14.22 -15.87
C ASP A 176 8.20 15.56 -16.63
N GLN A 177 7.91 16.65 -15.92
CA GLN A 177 7.91 18.00 -16.48
C GLN A 177 9.32 18.44 -16.95
N ASP A 178 10.35 18.08 -16.20
CA ASP A 178 11.74 18.32 -16.57
C ASP A 178 12.18 17.46 -17.77
N LEU A 179 11.67 16.23 -17.88
CA LEU A 179 11.89 15.35 -19.03
C LEU A 179 11.20 15.87 -20.30
N ASP A 180 9.96 16.37 -20.21
CA ASP A 180 9.27 17.01 -21.33
C ASP A 180 10.01 18.27 -21.81
N THR A 181 10.51 19.07 -20.87
CA THR A 181 11.35 20.25 -21.18
C THR A 181 12.65 19.84 -21.86
N THR A 182 13.29 18.78 -21.37
CA THR A 182 14.52 18.22 -21.96
C THR A 182 14.26 17.67 -23.35
N HIS A 183 13.16 16.95 -23.57
CA HIS A 183 12.78 16.42 -24.87
C HIS A 183 12.51 17.54 -25.89
N SER A 184 11.83 18.62 -25.49
CA SER A 184 11.62 19.80 -26.32
C SER A 184 12.95 20.48 -26.72
N ARG A 185 13.87 20.61 -25.76
CA ARG A 185 15.22 21.14 -26.00
C ARG A 185 16.03 20.24 -26.94
N LEU A 186 16.01 18.93 -26.73
CA LEU A 186 16.68 17.96 -27.60
C LEU A 186 16.11 17.95 -29.00
N ASN A 187 14.79 18.06 -29.16
CA ASN A 187 14.16 18.14 -30.47
C ASN A 187 14.58 19.41 -31.22
N THR A 188 14.67 20.54 -30.51
CA THR A 188 15.17 21.80 -31.05
C THR A 188 16.65 21.68 -31.45
N ALA A 189 17.47 21.09 -30.58
CA ALA A 189 18.89 20.85 -30.84
C ALA A 189 19.09 19.93 -32.05
N ARG A 190 18.32 18.85 -32.16
CA ARG A 190 18.32 17.94 -33.30
C ARG A 190 17.98 18.67 -34.60
N ARG A 191 16.97 19.53 -34.58
CA ARG A 191 16.55 20.31 -35.76
C ARG A 191 17.57 21.36 -36.18
N SER A 192 18.33 21.89 -35.23
CA SER A 192 19.47 22.77 -35.50
C SER A 192 20.64 21.98 -36.07
N LEU A 193 20.93 20.79 -35.51
CA LEU A 193 21.97 19.88 -36.01
C LEU A 193 21.67 19.42 -37.44
N GLU A 194 20.41 19.12 -37.74
CA GLU A 194 19.96 18.71 -39.08
C GLU A 194 20.08 19.85 -40.09
N ARG A 195 19.82 21.10 -39.68
CA ARG A 195 20.08 22.28 -40.51
C ARG A 195 21.57 22.47 -40.80
N VAL A 196 22.42 22.31 -39.79
CA VAL A 196 23.88 22.38 -39.96
C VAL A 196 24.38 21.24 -40.85
N SER A 197 23.93 20.01 -40.60
CA SER A 197 24.25 18.83 -41.40
C SER A 197 23.87 19.02 -42.87
N ASN A 198 22.66 19.50 -43.16
CA ASN A 198 22.21 19.77 -44.51
C ASN A 198 22.98 20.92 -45.17
N GLY A 199 23.32 21.97 -44.41
CA GLY A 199 24.18 23.06 -44.89
C GLY A 199 25.60 22.60 -45.25
N VAL A 200 26.18 21.70 -44.44
CA VAL A 200 27.47 21.07 -44.72
C VAL A 200 27.38 20.10 -45.90
N LYS A 201 26.25 19.41 -46.10
CA LYS A 201 26.11 18.46 -47.22
C LYS A 201 25.91 19.16 -48.56
N GLY A 202 25.19 20.29 -48.60
CA GLY A 202 24.99 21.10 -49.80
C GLY A 202 26.20 21.95 -50.18
N ASN A 203 26.84 22.58 -49.20
CA ASN A 203 27.94 23.54 -49.42
C ASN A 203 29.27 23.02 -48.84
N GLY A 204 29.44 21.69 -48.79
CA GLY A 204 30.54 21.06 -48.06
C GLY A 204 31.90 21.60 -48.43
N SER A 205 32.24 21.65 -49.72
CA SER A 205 33.54 22.19 -50.17
C SER A 205 33.79 23.62 -49.69
N THR A 206 32.79 24.51 -49.77
CA THR A 206 32.91 25.90 -49.29
C THR A 206 33.08 25.96 -47.77
N VAL A 207 32.34 25.15 -47.02
CA VAL A 207 32.48 25.06 -45.55
C VAL A 207 33.86 24.53 -45.18
N THR A 208 34.35 23.48 -45.83
CA THR A 208 35.68 22.90 -45.57
C THR A 208 36.79 23.91 -45.85
N ILE A 209 36.72 24.64 -46.97
CA ILE A 209 37.70 25.70 -47.31
C ILE A 209 37.67 26.81 -46.24
N GLY A 210 36.48 27.26 -45.82
CA GLY A 210 36.34 28.28 -44.77
C GLY A 210 36.91 27.84 -43.42
N VAL A 211 36.65 26.59 -43.01
CA VAL A 211 37.24 26.00 -41.80
C VAL A 211 38.76 25.94 -41.91
N LEU A 212 39.31 25.57 -43.07
CA LEU A 212 40.76 25.53 -43.31
C LEU A 212 41.42 26.90 -43.11
N ILE A 213 40.79 27.95 -43.64
CA ILE A 213 41.25 29.35 -43.49
C ILE A 213 41.16 29.79 -42.02
N LEU A 214 40.08 29.44 -41.32
CA LEU A 214 39.91 29.77 -39.91
C LEU A 214 40.98 29.11 -39.03
N VAL A 215 41.27 27.83 -39.27
CA VAL A 215 42.35 27.10 -38.58
C VAL A 215 43.71 27.76 -38.85
N LEU A 216 43.97 28.14 -40.11
CA LEU A 216 45.20 28.87 -40.48
C LEU A 216 45.31 30.21 -39.74
N LEU A 217 44.22 30.98 -39.64
CA LEU A 217 44.19 32.25 -38.90
C LEU A 217 44.45 32.04 -37.40
N VAL A 218 43.83 31.03 -36.79
CA VAL A 218 44.06 30.69 -35.38
C VAL A 218 45.52 30.31 -35.16
N LEU A 219 46.11 29.49 -36.05
CA LEU A 219 47.53 29.16 -36.03
C LEU A 219 48.41 30.40 -36.16
N ILE A 220 48.09 31.33 -37.08
CA ILE A 220 48.83 32.59 -37.20
C ILE A 220 48.74 33.40 -35.92
N VAL A 221 47.56 33.54 -35.30
CA VAL A 221 47.42 34.29 -34.04
C VAL A 221 48.23 33.66 -32.92
N ILE A 222 48.13 32.33 -32.73
CA ILE A 222 48.86 31.61 -31.68
C ILE A 222 50.37 31.59 -31.92
N PHE A 223 50.81 31.50 -33.17
CA PHE A 223 52.23 31.41 -33.51
C PHE A 223 52.91 32.78 -33.65
N LYS A 224 52.14 33.82 -34.00
CA LYS A 224 52.61 35.21 -34.09
C LYS A 224 52.62 35.88 -32.72
N THR A 225 51.67 35.54 -31.85
CA THR A 225 51.67 35.97 -30.44
C THR A 225 52.73 35.18 -29.69
#